data_AF-A0A357TIX4-F1
#
_entry.id   AF-A0A357TIX4-F1
#
_cell.length_a   1.000
_cell.length_b   1.000
_cell.length_c   1.000
_cell.angle_alpha   90.00
_cell.angle_beta   90.00
_cell.angle_gamma   90.00
#
_symmetry.space_group_name_H-M   'P 1'
#
loop_
_entity.id
_entity.type
_entity.pdbx_description
1 polymer ?
#
loop_
_entity_poly.entity_id
_entity_poly.type
_entity_poly.pdbx_seq_one_letter_code
_entity_poly.pdbx_strand_id
1 'polypeptide(L)'
;MTDAEVAPYVKLVRGLMADPKAKPLGAIKDLKYRVYHGKWTKLPKFDELKPAAEGALAGGLIDIRPARKPDYYGMVFEGRLEAPVAGEYAFELASDDGSRLIVANQKVIEHNGLHGAAVFAALFCTCAKTPATCAEAASSPCPP
;
A
#
# COMPACT_ATOMS: atom_id res chain seq x y z
N MET A 1 -20.18 -6.79 6.77
CA MET A 1 -19.78 -5.43 6.39
C MET A 1 -20.91 -4.47 6.73
N THR A 2 -20.73 -3.71 7.79
CA THR A 2 -21.66 -2.70 8.30
C THR A 2 -21.21 -1.31 7.85
N ASP A 3 -22.11 -0.33 7.86
CA ASP A 3 -21.77 1.06 7.51
C ASP A 3 -20.65 1.62 8.40
N ALA A 4 -20.58 1.18 9.66
CA ALA A 4 -19.55 1.59 10.61
C ALA A 4 -18.16 1.05 10.25
N GLU A 5 -18.07 -0.20 9.77
CA GLU A 5 -16.82 -0.80 9.29
C GLU A 5 -16.31 -0.11 8.03
N VAL A 6 -17.22 0.37 7.17
CA VAL A 6 -16.86 0.95 5.86
C VAL A 6 -16.65 2.47 5.92
N ALA A 7 -17.22 3.15 6.93
CA ALA A 7 -17.10 4.58 7.15
C ALA A 7 -15.68 5.17 7.01
N PRO A 8 -14.62 4.59 7.60
CA PRO A 8 -13.26 5.12 7.45
C PRO A 8 -12.79 5.12 5.99
N TYR A 9 -13.08 4.06 5.23
CA TYR A 9 -12.72 3.95 3.80
C TYR A 9 -13.48 4.96 2.94
N VAL A 10 -14.77 5.14 3.20
CA VAL A 10 -15.60 6.11 2.45
C VAL A 10 -15.12 7.52 2.71
N LYS A 11 -14.75 7.85 3.95
CA LYS A 11 -14.17 9.15 4.29
C LYS A 11 -12.87 9.41 3.51
N LEU A 12 -11.98 8.41 3.45
CA LEU A 12 -10.73 8.48 2.70
C LEU A 12 -10.99 8.75 1.21
N VAL A 13 -11.80 7.91 0.56
CA VAL A 13 -12.11 8.03 -0.88
C VAL A 13 -12.78 9.38 -1.18
N ARG A 14 -13.74 9.83 -0.36
CA ARG A 14 -14.38 11.13 -0.54
C ARG A 14 -13.39 12.29 -0.39
N GLY A 15 -12.44 12.20 0.53
CA GLY A 15 -11.37 13.19 0.70
C GLY A 15 -10.53 13.34 -0.57
N LEU A 16 -10.11 12.21 -1.16
CA LEU A 16 -9.34 12.19 -2.41
C LEU A 16 -10.13 12.76 -3.60
N MET A 17 -11.45 12.58 -3.63
CA MET A 17 -12.31 13.14 -4.69
C MET A 17 -12.67 14.62 -4.49
N ALA A 18 -12.45 15.17 -3.29
CA ALA A 18 -12.85 16.53 -2.94
C ALA A 18 -11.83 17.60 -3.36
N ASP A 19 -10.59 17.22 -3.68
CA ASP A 19 -9.60 18.15 -4.22
C ASP A 19 -9.61 18.12 -5.76
N PRO A 20 -10.28 19.07 -6.44
CA PRO A 20 -10.35 19.12 -7.90
C PRO A 20 -8.99 19.45 -8.55
N LYS A 21 -7.98 19.85 -7.77
CA LYS A 21 -6.61 20.12 -8.25
C LYS A 21 -5.65 18.98 -7.99
N ALA A 22 -6.02 18.00 -7.17
CA ALA A 22 -5.21 16.82 -6.94
C ALA A 22 -5.05 16.07 -8.27
N LYS A 23 -3.83 16.06 -8.81
CA LYS A 23 -3.51 15.23 -9.96
C LYS A 23 -3.39 13.79 -9.45
N PRO A 24 -4.22 12.85 -9.91
CA PRO A 24 -4.07 11.46 -9.49
C PRO A 24 -2.68 10.99 -9.89
N LEU A 25 -1.97 10.39 -8.94
CA LEU A 25 -0.77 9.63 -9.25
C LEU A 25 -1.14 8.56 -10.28
N GLY A 26 -0.28 8.37 -11.28
CA GLY A 26 -0.52 7.38 -12.33
C GLY A 26 -0.71 5.97 -11.77
N ALA A 27 -1.30 5.09 -12.57
CA ALA A 27 -1.43 3.68 -12.21
C ALA A 27 -0.07 3.06 -11.85
N ILE A 28 -0.07 2.14 -10.88
CA ILE A 28 1.15 1.45 -10.45
C ILE A 28 1.68 0.63 -11.62
N LYS A 29 2.91 0.92 -12.06
CA LYS A 29 3.55 0.23 -13.18
C LYS A 29 4.07 -1.12 -12.72
N ASP A 30 4.05 -2.10 -13.63
CA ASP A 30 4.57 -3.46 -13.42
C ASP A 30 3.97 -4.15 -12.17
N LEU A 31 2.72 -3.83 -11.85
CA LEU A 31 2.04 -4.34 -10.66
C LEU A 31 1.84 -5.85 -10.74
N LYS A 32 2.42 -6.56 -9.79
CA LYS A 32 2.32 -8.00 -9.59
C LYS A 32 1.67 -8.29 -8.26
N TYR A 33 1.12 -9.49 -8.14
CA TYR A 33 0.56 -9.98 -6.90
C TYR A 33 1.03 -11.41 -6.60
N ARG A 34 1.10 -11.74 -5.31
CA ARG A 34 1.17 -13.09 -4.77
C ARG A 34 0.06 -13.30 -3.74
N VAL A 35 -0.66 -14.41 -3.84
CA VAL A 35 -1.72 -14.83 -2.92
C VAL A 35 -1.19 -15.94 -2.04
N TYR A 36 -1.48 -15.86 -0.75
CA TYR A 36 -1.18 -16.89 0.23
C TYR A 36 -2.46 -17.24 0.97
N HIS A 37 -2.78 -18.53 1.05
CA HIS A 37 -3.92 -18.99 1.87
C HIS A 37 -3.39 -19.44 3.22
N GLY A 38 -4.00 -18.94 4.29
CA GLY A 38 -3.56 -19.25 5.64
C GLY A 38 -4.23 -18.38 6.70
N LYS A 39 -4.15 -18.83 7.94
CA LYS A 39 -4.65 -18.12 9.10
C LYS A 39 -3.46 -17.71 9.95
N TRP A 40 -3.28 -16.40 10.12
CA TRP A 40 -2.20 -15.85 10.93
C TRP A 40 -2.75 -14.83 11.92
N THR A 41 -2.12 -14.75 13.09
CA THR A 41 -2.42 -13.72 14.09
C THR A 41 -1.48 -12.52 13.98
N LYS A 42 -0.45 -12.60 13.13
CA LYS A 42 0.51 -11.55 12.77
C LYS A 42 0.91 -11.72 11.31
N LEU A 43 1.42 -10.69 10.66
CA LEU A 43 1.89 -10.83 9.28
C LEU A 43 3.00 -11.87 9.20
N PRO A 44 2.86 -12.91 8.35
CA PRO A 44 3.91 -13.89 8.14
C PRO A 44 5.05 -13.27 7.33
N LYS A 45 6.18 -13.97 7.28
CA LYS A 45 7.23 -13.70 6.31
C LYS A 45 6.82 -14.31 4.97
N PHE A 46 6.16 -13.53 4.12
CA PHE A 46 5.62 -14.02 2.84
C PHE A 46 6.67 -14.59 1.90
N ASP A 47 7.92 -14.11 1.97
CA ASP A 47 9.03 -14.61 1.13
C ASP A 47 9.49 -16.03 1.53
N GLU A 48 9.15 -16.47 2.74
CA GLU A 48 9.41 -17.85 3.21
C GLU A 48 8.24 -18.80 2.89
N LEU A 49 7.15 -18.30 2.31
CA LEU A 49 5.95 -19.07 1.98
C LEU A 49 5.83 -19.33 0.48
N LYS A 50 5.20 -20.45 0.13
CA LYS A 50 4.82 -20.73 -1.26
C LYS A 50 3.50 -20.03 -1.60
N PRO A 51 3.43 -19.22 -2.67
CA PRO A 51 2.17 -18.62 -3.09
C PRO A 51 1.20 -19.68 -3.61
N ALA A 52 -0.08 -19.51 -3.29
CA ALA A 52 -1.18 -20.28 -3.85
C ALA A 52 -1.54 -19.83 -5.28
N ALA A 53 -1.34 -18.55 -5.57
CA ALA A 53 -1.49 -17.96 -6.90
C ALA A 53 -0.58 -16.73 -7.02
N GLU A 54 -0.18 -16.41 -8.25
CA GLU A 54 0.57 -15.20 -8.57
C GLU A 54 0.24 -14.74 -9.99
N GLY A 55 0.49 -13.46 -10.27
CA GLY A 55 0.20 -12.89 -11.57
C GLY A 55 0.50 -11.40 -11.65
N ALA A 56 0.02 -10.77 -12.71
CA ALA A 56 0.15 -9.34 -12.95
C ALA A 56 -1.23 -8.67 -13.00
N LEU A 57 -1.29 -7.42 -12.53
CA LEU A 57 -2.45 -6.53 -12.60
C LEU A 57 -2.14 -5.41 -13.58
N ALA A 58 -2.36 -5.66 -14.88
CA ALA A 58 -1.97 -4.75 -15.96
C ALA A 58 -2.63 -3.36 -15.89
N GLY A 59 -3.76 -3.24 -15.19
CA GLY A 59 -4.42 -1.95 -14.95
C GLY A 59 -3.72 -1.07 -13.91
N GLY A 60 -2.70 -1.59 -13.19
CA GLY A 60 -1.98 -0.87 -12.14
C GLY A 60 -2.86 -0.47 -10.95
N LEU A 61 -4.00 -1.14 -10.79
CA LEU A 61 -4.93 -1.00 -9.68
C LEU A 61 -4.86 -2.23 -8.79
N ILE A 62 -4.83 -2.03 -7.49
CA ILE A 62 -4.86 -3.10 -6.50
C ILE A 62 -6.21 -3.82 -6.57
N ASP A 63 -6.18 -5.15 -6.65
CA ASP A 63 -7.37 -6.00 -6.72
C ASP A 63 -7.17 -7.25 -5.86
N ILE A 64 -8.13 -7.50 -4.96
CA ILE A 64 -8.11 -8.65 -4.04
C ILE A 64 -8.88 -9.86 -4.57
N ARG A 65 -9.65 -9.72 -5.65
CA ARG A 65 -10.42 -10.84 -6.25
C ARG A 65 -9.57 -12.08 -6.58
N PRO A 66 -8.28 -11.97 -6.98
CA PRO A 66 -7.42 -13.14 -7.18
C PRO A 66 -7.23 -14.02 -5.93
N ALA A 67 -7.54 -13.54 -4.72
CA ALA A 67 -7.51 -14.36 -3.51
C ALA A 67 -8.42 -15.60 -3.61
N ARG A 68 -9.55 -15.47 -4.33
CA ARG A 68 -10.59 -16.50 -4.48
C ARG A 68 -11.07 -17.11 -3.15
N LYS A 69 -10.95 -16.35 -2.07
CA LYS A 69 -11.42 -16.68 -0.72
C LYS A 69 -12.02 -15.44 -0.07
N PRO A 70 -13.09 -15.61 0.72
CA PRO A 70 -13.63 -14.50 1.50
C PRO A 70 -12.72 -14.15 2.68
N ASP A 71 -12.05 -15.14 3.28
CA ASP A 71 -11.24 -14.99 4.49
C ASP A 71 -9.98 -15.90 4.46
N TYR A 72 -9.11 -15.71 5.46
CA TYR A 72 -7.91 -16.51 5.70
C TYR A 72 -6.97 -16.55 4.50
N TYR A 73 -6.62 -15.36 4.03
CA TYR A 73 -5.62 -15.16 3.01
C TYR A 73 -4.79 -13.91 3.29
N GLY A 74 -3.61 -13.84 2.67
CA GLY A 74 -2.79 -12.66 2.59
C GLY A 74 -2.40 -12.42 1.14
N MET A 75 -2.26 -11.15 0.76
CA MET A 75 -1.78 -10.77 -0.57
C MET A 75 -0.58 -9.84 -0.45
N VAL A 76 0.40 -10.07 -1.31
CA VAL A 76 1.54 -9.18 -1.50
C VAL A 76 1.39 -8.54 -2.87
N PHE A 77 1.42 -7.21 -2.91
CA PHE A 77 1.40 -6.41 -4.13
C PHE A 77 2.75 -5.73 -4.29
N GLU A 78 3.36 -5.86 -5.47
CA GLU A 78 4.65 -5.28 -5.78
C GLU A 78 4.58 -4.57 -7.12
N GLY A 79 5.08 -3.35 -7.18
CA GLY A 79 5.09 -2.56 -8.41
C GLY A 79 5.86 -1.28 -8.23
N ARG A 80 5.76 -0.40 -9.22
CA ARG A 80 6.50 0.85 -9.28
C ARG A 80 5.56 2.03 -9.42
N LEU A 81 5.60 2.93 -8.45
CA LEU A 81 4.90 4.20 -8.49
C LEU A 81 5.90 5.29 -8.91
N GLU A 82 5.57 6.03 -9.96
CA GLU A 82 6.39 7.16 -10.41
C GLU A 82 5.92 8.44 -9.73
N ALA A 83 6.80 9.06 -8.94
CA ALA A 83 6.60 10.40 -8.42
C ALA A 83 6.79 11.43 -9.57
N PRO A 84 5.75 12.19 -9.97
CA PRO A 84 5.85 13.12 -11.08
C PRO A 84 6.77 14.32 -10.79
N VAL A 85 6.94 14.65 -9.51
CA VAL A 85 7.82 15.73 -9.02
C VAL A 85 8.56 15.26 -7.77
N ALA A 86 9.76 15.79 -7.54
CA ALA A 86 10.40 15.62 -6.24
C ALA A 86 9.60 16.33 -5.15
N GLY A 87 9.62 15.78 -3.95
CA GLY A 87 8.89 16.33 -2.81
C GLY A 87 8.40 15.25 -1.85
N GLU A 88 7.65 15.69 -0.85
CA GLU A 88 7.03 14.85 0.16
C GLU A 88 5.70 14.29 -0.35
N TYR A 89 5.51 12.98 -0.18
CA TYR A 89 4.31 12.25 -0.55
C TYR A 89 3.68 11.63 0.67
N ALA A 90 2.38 11.83 0.85
CA ALA A 90 1.60 11.11 1.84
C ALA A 90 1.07 9.80 1.24
N PHE A 91 1.33 8.69 1.92
CA PHE A 91 0.74 7.39 1.65
C PHE A 91 -0.31 7.08 2.71
N GLU A 92 -1.54 6.87 2.29
CA GLU A 92 -2.63 6.46 3.17
C GLU A 92 -3.00 4.99 2.91
N LEU A 93 -3.01 4.20 3.98
CA LEU A 93 -3.33 2.78 3.95
C LEU A 93 -4.50 2.51 4.88
N ALA A 94 -5.59 2.00 4.32
CA ALA A 94 -6.76 1.57 5.08
C ALA A 94 -6.84 0.04 5.06
N SER A 95 -6.95 -0.61 6.24
CA SER A 95 -6.83 -2.06 6.37
C SER A 95 -7.69 -2.63 7.49
N ASP A 96 -8.19 -3.85 7.25
CA ASP A 96 -8.93 -4.71 8.18
C ASP A 96 -8.66 -6.18 7.75
N ASP A 97 -7.78 -6.95 8.38
CA ASP A 97 -6.96 -6.71 9.57
C ASP A 97 -5.54 -6.18 9.24
N GLY A 98 -4.51 -7.04 9.32
CA GLY A 98 -3.09 -6.65 9.27
C GLY A 98 -2.58 -6.24 7.89
N SER A 99 -1.73 -5.22 7.84
CA SER A 99 -1.12 -4.70 6.62
C SER A 99 0.28 -4.11 6.83
N ARG A 100 1.04 -4.00 5.75
CA ARG A 100 2.37 -3.39 5.75
C ARG A 100 2.58 -2.68 4.42
N LEU A 101 3.14 -1.46 4.48
CA LEU A 101 3.58 -0.71 3.31
C LEU A 101 5.10 -0.53 3.35
N ILE A 102 5.73 -0.86 2.24
CA ILE A 102 7.16 -0.67 2.00
C ILE A 102 7.30 0.24 0.78
N VAL A 103 8.00 1.35 0.92
CA VAL A 103 8.30 2.31 -0.15
C VAL A 103 9.82 2.44 -0.25
N ALA A 104 10.36 2.27 -1.46
CA ALA A 104 11.81 2.30 -1.71
C ALA A 104 12.63 1.46 -0.71
N ASN A 105 12.20 0.22 -0.47
CA ASN A 105 12.80 -0.73 0.49
C ASN A 105 12.75 -0.29 1.97
N GLN A 106 12.11 0.82 2.28
CA GLN A 106 11.88 1.29 3.65
C GLN A 106 10.45 0.95 4.08
N LYS A 107 10.31 0.34 5.25
CA LYS A 107 9.02 0.04 5.86
C LYS A 107 8.44 1.33 6.45
N VAL A 108 7.38 1.86 5.84
CA VAL A 108 6.78 3.14 6.22
C VAL A 108 5.50 2.98 7.03
N ILE A 109 4.78 1.87 6.86
CA ILE A 109 3.60 1.52 7.66
C ILE A 109 3.68 0.04 8.03
N GLU A 110 3.41 -0.29 9.29
CA GLU A 110 3.21 -1.66 9.73
C GLU A 110 2.09 -1.73 10.75
N HIS A 111 1.03 -2.44 10.40
CA HIS A 111 -0.11 -2.72 11.26
C HIS A 111 -0.27 -4.24 11.39
N ASN A 112 0.20 -4.80 12.51
CA ASN A 112 0.22 -6.24 12.76
C ASN A 112 -0.86 -6.62 13.76
N GLY A 113 -1.57 -7.73 13.53
CA GLY A 113 -2.54 -8.28 14.46
C GLY A 113 -3.94 -8.43 13.86
N LEU A 114 -4.89 -8.85 14.69
CA LEU A 114 -6.32 -8.89 14.39
C LEU A 114 -6.99 -7.68 15.02
N HIS A 115 -7.57 -6.81 14.20
CA HIS A 115 -8.24 -5.58 14.57
C HIS A 115 -8.97 -5.01 13.34
N GLY A 116 -10.15 -4.45 13.61
CA GLY A 116 -11.01 -3.86 12.58
C GLY A 116 -10.39 -2.66 11.85
N ALA A 117 -11.13 -2.20 10.84
CA ALA A 117 -10.77 -1.11 9.94
C ALA A 117 -10.07 0.10 10.59
N ALA A 118 -8.84 0.37 10.13
CA ALA A 118 -8.07 1.54 10.51
C ALA A 118 -7.37 2.16 9.29
N VAL A 119 -7.18 3.49 9.32
CA VAL A 119 -6.46 4.26 8.30
C VAL A 119 -5.16 4.79 8.90
N PHE A 120 -4.06 4.56 8.20
CA PHE A 120 -2.72 5.01 8.57
C PHE A 120 -2.17 5.91 7.47
N ALA A 121 -1.47 6.97 7.87
CA ALA A 121 -0.75 7.84 6.95
C ALA A 121 0.75 7.78 7.25
N ALA A 122 1.57 7.75 6.20
CA ALA A 122 3.02 7.93 6.30
C ALA A 122 3.48 8.95 5.28
N LEU A 123 4.46 9.77 5.65
CA LEU A 123 5.12 10.71 4.75
C LEU A 123 6.40 10.07 4.21
N PHE A 124 6.65 10.24 2.92
CA PHE A 124 7.83 9.74 2.24
C PHE A 124 8.37 10.79 1.28
N CYS A 125 9.67 11.07 1.37
CA CYS A 125 10.34 12.03 0.50
C CYS A 125 10.89 11.36 -0.75
N THR A 126 10.59 11.94 -1.90
CA THR A 126 11.20 11.54 -3.18
C THR A 126 12.12 12.65 -3.65
N CYS A 127 13.33 12.31 -4.10
CA CYS A 127 14.24 13.30 -4.71
C CYS A 127 14.29 13.12 -6.23
N ALA A 128 14.61 14.21 -6.94
CA ALA A 128 14.67 14.24 -8.41
C ALA A 128 15.83 13.43 -9.03
N LYS A 129 16.71 12.84 -8.21
CA LYS A 129 17.94 12.18 -8.68
C LYS A 129 17.97 10.70 -8.29
N THR A 130 18.55 9.91 -9.19
CA THR A 130 18.77 8.44 -9.18
C THR A 130 18.70 7.74 -7.81
N PRO A 131 18.23 6.47 -7.76
CA PRO A 131 17.87 5.74 -6.54
C PRO A 131 18.96 5.66 -5.45
N ALA A 132 20.24 5.82 -5.79
CA ALA A 132 21.36 5.72 -4.85
C ALA A 132 21.48 6.92 -3.88
N THR A 133 20.95 8.10 -4.19
CA THR A 133 21.10 9.30 -3.33
C THR A 133 19.86 9.63 -2.50
N CYS A 134 18.74 8.91 -2.68
CA CYS A 134 17.49 9.17 -1.95
C CYS A 134 17.36 8.37 -0.64
N ALA A 135 18.17 7.33 -0.44
CA ALA A 135 18.05 6.41 0.69
C ALA A 135 18.25 7.08 2.07
N GLU A 136 18.82 8.29 2.10
CA GLU A 136 18.99 9.10 3.32
C GLU A 136 17.80 10.03 3.64
N ALA A 137 16.85 10.24 2.72
CA ALA A 137 15.82 11.28 2.87
C ALA A 137 14.58 10.85 3.68
N ALA A 138 14.69 9.84 4.56
CA ALA A 138 13.62 9.49 5.51
C ALA A 138 13.58 10.42 6.75
N SER A 139 14.39 11.48 6.78
CA SER A 139 14.35 12.52 7.81
C SER A 139 13.68 13.79 7.28
N SER A 140 12.57 14.20 7.91
CA SER A 140 11.99 15.54 7.70
C SER A 140 12.94 16.64 8.22
N PRO A 141 13.01 17.81 7.57
CA PRO A 141 12.26 18.19 6.36
C PRO A 141 12.90 17.66 5.06
N CYS A 142 12.05 17.40 4.06
CA CYS A 142 12.49 17.06 2.70
C CYS A 142 13.46 18.13 2.17
N PRO A 143 14.68 17.78 1.75
CA PRO A 143 15.56 18.76 1.10
C PRO A 143 14.93 19.22 -0.23
N PRO A 144 15.08 20.52 -0.59
CA PRO A 144 14.54 21.09 -1.82
C PRO A 144 15.16 20.51 -3.10
#